data_AF-A0A524E5B4-F1
#
_entry.id   AF-A0A524E5B4-F1
#
_cell.length_a   1.000
_cell.length_b   1.000
_cell.length_c   1.000
_cell.angle_alpha   90.00
_cell.angle_beta   90.00
_cell.angle_gamma   90.00
#
_symmetry.space_group_name_H-M   'P 1'
#
loop_
_entity.id
_entity.type
_entity.pdbx_description
1 polymer ?
#
loop_
_entity_poly.entity_id
_entity_poly.type
_entity_poly.pdbx_seq_one_letter_code
_entity_poly.pdbx_strand_id
1 'polypeptide(L)'
;MQTKKRKYLVPLVLSIAGILTSLGIVSIYSRRIVQERPAFDSVVALPGDLVSDAINLIYIMLPVYVIEFLLLTIPIAALMLILNRAVRARWYTQSVVHMGERFDVYRMLRRSVAPALFSLSFSEAILGYAPEWFFAQPELGFDRTIAYLYLNPVFSLNGALITLAVALAVYMPTWLLNDAGIVSHLKTEELENRLCPDTQSVGKWYSNFISGFALLAYPLTVFLQYFYRWIVAPPTGVSLPNLVIYSSLWSLMLPLLLMAFVLPVVILNELLLDRFTPPLQGLARQLGAGEIYVKNLGDVMIDVSQTLDDYTPPEE
;
A
#
# COMPACT_ATOMS: atom_id res chain seq x y z
N MET A 1 1.62 -28.32 -12.86
CA MET A 1 2.71 -27.32 -12.72
C MET A 1 2.57 -26.13 -13.70
N GLN A 2 2.07 -26.29 -14.93
CA GLN A 2 1.92 -25.19 -15.91
C GLN A 2 0.92 -24.08 -15.51
N THR A 3 -0.10 -24.38 -14.69
CA THR A 3 -1.08 -23.39 -14.23
C THR A 3 -0.53 -22.39 -13.20
N LYS A 4 0.46 -22.80 -12.38
CA LYS A 4 1.08 -21.92 -11.36
C LYS A 4 1.84 -20.74 -11.97
N LYS A 5 2.42 -20.87 -13.18
CA LYS A 5 3.18 -19.78 -13.82
C LYS A 5 2.30 -18.70 -14.45
N ARG A 6 1.08 -19.04 -14.89
CA ARG A 6 0.20 -18.08 -15.60
C ARG A 6 -0.36 -16.98 -14.70
N LYS A 7 -0.48 -17.22 -13.38
CA LYS A 7 -1.05 -16.23 -12.45
C LYS A 7 -0.17 -14.99 -12.24
N TYR A 8 1.13 -15.08 -12.50
CA TYR A 8 2.05 -13.94 -12.38
C TYR A 8 2.17 -13.11 -13.67
N LEU A 9 1.75 -13.67 -14.80
CA LEU A 9 1.94 -13.03 -16.11
C LEU A 9 1.24 -11.68 -16.19
N VAL A 10 -0.04 -11.62 -15.81
CA VAL A 10 -0.84 -10.39 -15.87
C VAL A 10 -0.27 -9.31 -14.95
N PRO A 11 -0.03 -9.55 -13.64
CA PRO A 11 0.63 -8.59 -12.76
C PRO A 11 2.01 -8.12 -13.26
N LEU A 12 2.81 -9.04 -13.81
CA LEU A 12 4.14 -8.71 -14.32
C LEU A 12 4.06 -7.79 -15.56
N VAL A 13 3.19 -8.11 -16.51
CA VAL A 13 2.98 -7.28 -17.71
C VAL A 13 2.45 -5.90 -17.33
N LEU A 14 1.50 -5.83 -16.40
CA LEU A 14 0.98 -4.55 -15.89
C LEU A 14 2.06 -3.73 -15.19
N SER A 15 2.92 -4.39 -14.40
CA SER A 15 4.07 -3.73 -13.76
C SER A 15 5.04 -3.16 -14.78
N ILE A 16 5.49 -3.97 -15.75
CA ILE A 16 6.43 -3.54 -16.78
C ILE A 16 5.83 -2.39 -17.62
N ALA A 17 4.59 -2.55 -18.08
CA ALA A 17 3.91 -1.53 -18.87
C ALA A 17 3.73 -0.22 -18.08
N GLY A 18 3.34 -0.29 -16.81
CA GLY A 18 3.18 0.88 -15.96
C GLY A 18 4.50 1.59 -15.68
N ILE A 19 5.58 0.85 -15.37
CA ILE A 19 6.92 1.43 -15.15
C ILE A 19 7.43 2.10 -16.42
N LEU A 20 7.29 1.46 -17.59
CA LEU A 20 7.67 2.04 -18.88
C LEU A 20 6.83 3.30 -19.20
N THR A 21 5.55 3.29 -18.86
CA THR A 21 4.67 4.44 -19.04
C THR A 21 5.08 5.59 -18.12
N SER A 22 5.41 5.31 -16.86
CA SER A 22 5.98 6.29 -15.92
C SER A 22 7.27 6.91 -16.44
N LEU A 23 8.21 6.09 -16.94
CA LEU A 23 9.45 6.57 -17.55
C LEU A 23 9.18 7.48 -18.76
N GLY A 24 8.26 7.08 -19.63
CA GLY A 24 7.86 7.88 -20.80
C GLY A 24 7.25 9.22 -20.41
N ILE A 25 6.30 9.21 -19.48
CA ILE A 25 5.66 10.41 -18.93
C ILE A 25 6.69 11.37 -18.36
N VAL A 26 7.52 10.88 -17.43
CA VAL A 26 8.58 11.67 -16.78
C VAL A 26 9.52 12.24 -17.83
N SER A 27 10.00 11.42 -18.76
CA SER A 27 10.92 11.87 -19.80
C SER A 27 10.32 12.97 -20.68
N ILE A 28 9.07 12.82 -21.11
CA ILE A 28 8.38 13.80 -21.96
C ILE A 28 8.17 15.11 -21.19
N TYR A 29 7.69 15.03 -19.95
CA TYR A 29 7.30 16.19 -19.17
C TYR A 29 8.52 16.96 -18.66
N SER A 30 9.53 16.24 -18.15
CA SER A 30 10.80 16.84 -17.75
C SER A 30 11.51 17.54 -18.91
N ARG A 31 11.50 16.97 -20.13
CA ARG A 31 12.08 17.62 -21.31
C ARG A 31 11.37 18.92 -21.67
N ARG A 32 10.04 18.98 -21.54
CA ARG A 32 9.29 20.22 -21.76
C ARG A 32 9.68 21.31 -20.76
N ILE A 33 9.83 20.94 -19.49
CA ILE A 33 10.28 21.87 -18.44
C ILE A 33 11.69 22.38 -18.72
N VAL A 34 12.62 21.50 -19.08
CA VAL A 34 14.02 21.87 -19.38
C VAL A 34 14.11 22.77 -20.64
N GLN A 35 13.25 22.56 -21.64
CA GLN A 35 13.22 23.43 -22.83
C GLN A 35 12.87 24.88 -22.49
N GLU A 36 11.99 25.07 -21.52
CA GLU A 36 11.53 26.40 -21.10
C GLU A 36 12.41 26.98 -19.97
N ARG A 37 13.03 26.12 -19.15
CA ARG A 37 13.94 26.47 -18.06
C ARG A 37 15.13 25.49 -17.97
N PRO A 38 16.21 25.71 -18.76
CA PRO A 38 17.34 24.78 -18.84
C PRO A 38 18.15 24.59 -17.54
N ALA A 39 18.10 25.57 -16.64
CA ALA A 39 18.84 25.55 -15.38
C ALA A 39 18.03 24.99 -14.19
N PHE A 40 16.82 24.46 -14.43
CA PHE A 40 15.98 23.94 -13.36
C PHE A 40 16.43 22.53 -12.95
N ASP A 41 17.10 22.46 -11.79
CA ASP A 41 17.35 21.23 -11.05
C ASP A 41 16.17 20.98 -10.09
N SER A 42 15.78 19.73 -9.93
CA SER A 42 14.59 19.35 -9.19
C SER A 42 14.86 18.60 -7.90
N VAL A 43 15.96 17.84 -7.79
CA VAL A 43 16.21 16.97 -6.63
C VAL A 43 17.43 17.47 -5.88
N VAL A 44 17.21 18.07 -4.71
CA VAL A 44 18.27 18.73 -3.92
C VAL A 44 19.44 17.77 -3.60
N ALA A 45 19.17 16.47 -3.49
CA ALA A 45 20.15 15.46 -3.10
C ALA A 45 20.99 14.88 -4.25
N LEU A 46 20.61 15.10 -5.51
CA LEU A 46 21.28 14.49 -6.68
C LEU A 46 21.79 15.61 -7.60
N PRO A 47 23.09 15.66 -7.92
CA PRO A 47 23.57 16.59 -8.93
C PRO A 47 23.13 16.09 -10.31
N GLY A 48 22.23 16.83 -10.98
CA GLY A 48 21.70 16.40 -12.26
C GLY A 48 20.82 17.43 -12.97
N ASP A 49 20.25 17.00 -14.09
CA ASP A 49 19.11 17.69 -14.70
C ASP A 49 17.80 16.98 -14.29
N LEU A 50 16.68 17.71 -14.30
CA LEU A 50 15.36 17.19 -13.95
C LEU A 50 14.98 15.88 -14.69
N VAL A 51 15.49 15.67 -15.89
CA VAL A 51 15.23 14.44 -16.66
C VAL A 51 16.01 13.26 -16.06
N SER A 52 17.32 13.42 -15.89
CA SER A 52 18.20 12.40 -15.34
C SER A 52 17.84 12.08 -13.90
N ASP A 53 17.53 13.07 -13.05
CA ASP A 53 17.16 12.83 -11.65
C ASP A 53 15.89 12.01 -11.53
N ALA A 54 14.86 12.38 -12.30
CA ALA A 54 13.58 11.68 -12.25
C ALA A 54 13.67 10.23 -12.78
N ILE A 55 14.50 9.99 -13.80
CA ILE A 55 14.76 8.64 -14.32
C ILE A 55 15.64 7.83 -13.34
N ASN A 56 16.70 8.44 -12.81
CA ASN A 56 17.60 7.82 -11.85
C ASN A 56 16.86 7.42 -10.58
N LEU A 57 15.92 8.25 -10.12
CA LEU A 57 15.07 7.93 -8.98
C LEU A 57 14.28 6.64 -9.22
N ILE A 58 13.67 6.45 -10.39
CA ILE A 58 12.97 5.19 -10.74
C ILE A 58 13.94 3.99 -10.68
N TYR A 59 15.13 4.12 -11.25
CA TYR A 59 16.13 3.04 -11.25
C TYR A 59 16.69 2.71 -9.87
N ILE A 60 16.80 3.72 -8.99
CA ILE A 60 17.30 3.55 -7.62
C ILE A 60 16.20 2.98 -6.72
N MET A 61 14.96 3.47 -6.83
CA MET A 61 13.90 3.09 -5.91
C MET A 61 13.44 1.64 -6.10
N LEU A 62 13.43 1.11 -7.32
CA LEU A 62 13.02 -0.27 -7.58
C LEU A 62 13.86 -1.33 -6.82
N PRO A 63 15.21 -1.32 -6.86
CA PRO A 63 16.02 -2.22 -6.05
C PRO A 63 15.91 -1.90 -4.56
N VAL A 64 15.73 -0.63 -4.16
CA VAL A 64 15.49 -0.26 -2.76
C VAL A 64 14.26 -0.97 -2.22
N TYR A 65 13.14 -1.00 -2.93
CA TYR A 65 11.93 -1.71 -2.49
C TYR A 65 12.17 -3.21 -2.29
N VAL A 66 12.97 -3.85 -3.15
CA VAL A 66 13.32 -5.27 -3.04
C VAL A 66 14.21 -5.52 -1.81
N ILE A 67 15.22 -4.68 -1.61
CA ILE A 67 16.11 -4.76 -0.45
C ILE A 67 15.31 -4.55 0.85
N GLU A 68 14.47 -3.53 0.87
CA GLU A 68 13.57 -3.22 1.97
C GLU A 68 12.66 -4.41 2.29
N PHE A 69 12.06 -5.02 1.27
CA PHE A 69 11.24 -6.22 1.44
C PHE A 69 12.04 -7.35 2.11
N LEU A 70 13.25 -7.63 1.64
CA LEU A 70 14.08 -8.73 2.13
C LEU A 70 14.58 -8.50 3.56
N LEU A 71 14.92 -7.24 3.91
CA LEU A 71 15.53 -6.91 5.20
C LEU A 71 14.50 -6.59 6.28
N LEU A 72 13.45 -5.84 5.96
CA LEU A 72 12.57 -5.24 6.95
C LEU A 72 11.26 -6.00 7.17
N THR A 73 10.79 -6.80 6.21
CA THR A 73 9.45 -7.41 6.29
C THR A 73 9.29 -8.32 7.52
N ILE A 74 10.24 -9.22 7.77
CA ILE A 74 10.15 -10.15 8.92
C ILE A 74 10.31 -9.40 10.26
N PRO A 75 11.34 -8.56 10.47
CA PRO A 75 11.49 -7.83 11.74
C PRO A 75 10.27 -6.96 12.07
N ILE A 76 9.73 -6.23 11.09
CA ILE A 76 8.55 -5.38 11.32
C ILE A 76 7.30 -6.24 11.55
N ALA A 77 7.13 -7.35 10.83
CA ALA A 77 6.01 -8.27 11.07
C ALA A 77 6.05 -8.87 12.48
N ALA A 78 7.23 -9.26 12.95
CA ALA A 78 7.44 -9.74 14.32
C ALA A 78 7.08 -8.67 15.35
N LEU A 79 7.54 -7.43 15.15
CA LEU A 79 7.21 -6.30 16.02
C LEU A 79 5.71 -6.01 16.04
N MET A 80 5.06 -5.99 14.87
CA MET A 80 3.61 -5.85 14.74
C MET A 80 2.86 -6.96 15.47
N LEU A 81 3.33 -8.20 15.40
CA LEU A 81 2.70 -9.32 16.09
C LEU A 81 2.77 -9.14 17.62
N ILE A 82 3.94 -8.78 18.14
CA ILE A 82 4.17 -8.51 19.57
C ILE A 82 3.27 -7.35 20.04
N LEU A 83 3.24 -6.25 19.28
CA LEU A 83 2.43 -5.08 19.62
C LEU A 83 0.94 -5.42 19.58
N ASN A 84 0.47 -6.16 18.58
CA ASN A 84 -0.93 -6.59 18.51
C ASN A 84 -1.31 -7.44 19.72
N ARG A 85 -0.44 -8.39 20.12
CA ARG A 85 -0.63 -9.19 21.32
C ARG A 85 -0.73 -8.30 22.55
N ALA A 86 0.19 -7.35 22.73
CA ALA A 86 0.16 -6.43 23.87
C ALA A 86 -1.12 -5.58 23.93
N VAL A 87 -1.55 -5.01 22.80
CA VAL A 87 -2.74 -4.15 22.73
C VAL A 87 -4.04 -4.93 22.92
N ARG A 88 -4.14 -6.15 22.36
CA ARG A 88 -5.38 -6.94 22.34
C ARG A 88 -5.42 -8.09 23.35
N ALA A 89 -4.38 -8.34 24.14
CA ALA A 89 -4.28 -9.49 25.06
C ALA A 89 -5.43 -9.58 26.07
N ARG A 90 -6.04 -8.45 26.43
CA ARG A 90 -7.16 -8.43 27.38
C ARG A 90 -8.39 -9.18 26.82
N TRP A 91 -8.79 -8.88 25.59
CA TRP A 91 -10.05 -9.36 25.01
C TRP A 91 -9.86 -10.47 23.97
N TYR A 92 -8.66 -10.64 23.41
CA TYR A 92 -8.41 -11.53 22.29
C TYR A 92 -7.32 -12.57 22.59
N THR A 93 -7.54 -13.77 22.08
CA THR A 93 -6.58 -14.87 21.96
C THR A 93 -6.06 -14.96 20.53
N GLN A 94 -4.81 -15.40 20.38
CA GLN A 94 -4.19 -15.55 19.07
C GLN A 94 -4.17 -17.02 18.68
N SER A 95 -4.35 -17.29 17.39
CA SER A 95 -4.23 -18.61 16.81
C SER A 95 -3.55 -18.57 15.44
N VAL A 96 -2.96 -19.69 15.07
CA VAL A 96 -2.44 -19.95 13.74
C VAL A 96 -3.43 -20.84 12.99
N VAL A 97 -3.91 -20.35 11.86
CA VAL A 97 -4.88 -21.02 10.99
C VAL A 97 -4.20 -21.44 9.69
N HIS A 98 -4.34 -22.71 9.31
CA HIS A 98 -3.84 -23.18 8.02
C HIS A 98 -4.72 -22.66 6.87
N MET A 99 -4.19 -21.71 6.10
CA MET A 99 -4.87 -21.13 4.94
C MET A 99 -4.76 -22.02 3.70
N GLY A 100 -5.72 -21.90 2.78
CA GLY A 100 -5.67 -22.57 1.48
C GLY A 100 -4.70 -21.91 0.49
N GLU A 101 -4.27 -22.66 -0.54
CA GLU A 101 -3.22 -22.25 -1.49
C GLU A 101 -3.64 -21.21 -2.57
N ARG A 102 -4.89 -20.74 -2.57
CA ARG A 102 -5.42 -19.91 -3.67
C ARG A 102 -5.10 -18.43 -3.50
N PHE A 103 -4.09 -17.97 -4.22
CA PHE A 103 -3.77 -16.55 -4.39
C PHE A 103 -3.78 -16.15 -5.87
N ASP A 104 -4.85 -15.45 -6.26
CA ASP A 104 -5.17 -15.11 -7.66
C ASP A 104 -4.70 -13.70 -8.07
N VAL A 105 -4.68 -13.45 -9.38
CA VAL A 105 -4.34 -12.14 -9.99
C VAL A 105 -5.10 -10.99 -9.33
N TYR A 106 -6.41 -11.15 -9.12
CA TYR A 106 -7.24 -10.12 -8.51
C TYR A 106 -6.76 -9.74 -7.09
N ARG A 107 -6.29 -10.71 -6.30
CA ARG A 107 -5.77 -10.45 -4.94
C ARG A 107 -4.43 -9.72 -4.99
N MET A 108 -3.57 -10.04 -5.95
CA MET A 108 -2.32 -9.30 -6.18
C MET A 108 -2.59 -7.84 -6.53
N LEU A 109 -3.49 -7.59 -7.48
CA LEU A 109 -3.88 -6.24 -7.88
C LEU A 109 -4.48 -5.48 -6.70
N ARG A 110 -5.42 -6.08 -5.96
CA ARG A 110 -6.04 -5.44 -4.79
C ARG A 110 -5.02 -5.06 -3.71
N ARG A 111 -4.00 -5.89 -3.46
CA ARG A 111 -2.93 -5.57 -2.49
C ARG A 111 -2.08 -4.38 -2.90
N SER A 112 -1.92 -4.12 -4.20
CA SER A 112 -1.15 -2.98 -4.69
C SER A 112 -1.85 -1.63 -4.54
N VAL A 113 -3.19 -1.62 -4.39
CA VAL A 113 -3.97 -0.38 -4.33
C VAL A 113 -3.65 0.44 -3.08
N ALA A 114 -3.74 -0.16 -1.89
CA ALA A 114 -3.61 0.57 -0.63
C ALA A 114 -2.23 1.25 -0.44
N PRO A 115 -1.09 0.59 -0.71
CA PRO A 115 0.22 1.25 -0.68
C PRO A 115 0.36 2.36 -1.72
N ALA A 116 -0.20 2.19 -2.92
CA ALA A 116 -0.15 3.22 -3.97
C ALA A 116 -0.93 4.48 -3.57
N LEU A 117 -2.14 4.31 -3.02
CA LEU A 117 -2.93 5.43 -2.51
C LEU A 117 -2.27 6.10 -1.29
N PHE A 118 -1.70 5.29 -0.40
CA PHE A 118 -0.96 5.79 0.75
C PHE A 118 0.27 6.60 0.31
N SER A 119 1.08 6.09 -0.63
CA SER A 119 2.28 6.79 -1.08
C SER A 119 1.95 8.11 -1.76
N LEU A 120 0.91 8.13 -2.60
CA LEU A 120 0.42 9.36 -3.24
C LEU A 120 -0.05 10.38 -2.20
N SER A 121 -0.96 10.00 -1.30
CA SER A 121 -1.47 10.91 -0.27
C SER A 121 -0.38 11.40 0.68
N PHE A 122 0.53 10.51 1.09
CA PHE A 122 1.66 10.87 1.97
C PHE A 122 2.68 11.76 1.26
N SER A 123 2.94 11.53 -0.03
CA SER A 123 3.78 12.39 -0.85
C SER A 123 3.20 13.80 -0.94
N GLU A 124 1.91 13.94 -1.27
CA GLU A 124 1.28 15.26 -1.35
C GLU A 124 1.28 15.99 -0.01
N ALA A 125 1.11 15.26 1.11
CA ALA A 125 1.24 15.86 2.44
C ALA A 125 2.68 16.36 2.68
N ILE A 126 3.69 15.54 2.39
CA ILE A 126 5.10 15.92 2.56
C ILE A 126 5.46 17.10 1.65
N LEU A 127 5.08 17.07 0.38
CA LEU A 127 5.28 18.17 -0.57
C LEU A 127 4.58 19.46 -0.12
N GLY A 128 3.46 19.35 0.59
CA GLY A 128 2.76 20.48 1.16
C GLY A 128 3.44 21.13 2.36
N TYR A 129 4.10 20.34 3.22
CA TYR A 129 4.69 20.81 4.49
C TYR A 129 6.20 21.04 4.45
N ALA A 130 6.94 20.21 3.71
CA ALA A 130 8.40 20.25 3.63
C ALA A 130 8.89 20.02 2.18
N PRO A 131 8.43 20.84 1.21
CA PRO A 131 8.82 20.68 -0.19
C PRO A 131 10.34 20.74 -0.39
N GLU A 132 11.02 21.65 0.31
CA GLU A 132 12.44 21.95 0.16
C GLU A 132 13.37 20.78 0.56
N TRP A 133 12.87 19.81 1.32
CA TRP A 133 13.66 18.65 1.74
C TRP A 133 13.85 17.64 0.61
N PHE A 134 12.97 17.68 -0.39
CA PHE A 134 12.95 16.69 -1.48
C PHE A 134 13.13 17.35 -2.83
N PHE A 135 12.49 18.51 -3.05
CA PHE A 135 12.48 19.16 -4.34
C PHE A 135 12.79 20.65 -4.26
N ALA A 136 13.64 21.11 -5.18
CA ALA A 136 13.86 22.53 -5.38
C ALA A 136 12.56 23.20 -5.85
N GLN A 137 12.18 24.28 -5.18
CA GLN A 137 10.97 25.02 -5.54
C GLN A 137 11.25 25.91 -6.75
N PRO A 138 10.28 26.02 -7.69
CA PRO A 138 10.42 26.94 -8.81
C PRO A 138 10.51 28.39 -8.31
N GLU A 139 11.49 29.13 -8.82
CA GLU A 139 11.71 30.54 -8.48
C GLU A 139 10.51 31.43 -8.84
N LEU A 140 10.42 32.59 -8.17
CA LEU A 140 9.45 33.64 -8.50
C LEU A 140 9.60 34.05 -9.98
N GLY A 141 8.63 33.69 -10.81
CA GLY A 141 8.65 33.93 -12.26
C GLY A 141 8.55 32.68 -13.14
N PHE A 142 8.43 31.48 -12.54
CA PHE A 142 8.08 30.27 -13.27
C PHE A 142 6.67 30.38 -13.87
N ASP A 143 6.50 30.00 -15.14
CA ASP A 143 5.17 30.03 -15.78
C ASP A 143 4.25 29.05 -15.06
N ARG A 144 3.12 29.57 -14.58
CA ARG A 144 2.09 28.80 -13.88
C ARG A 144 1.60 27.61 -14.72
N THR A 145 1.48 27.80 -16.02
CA THR A 145 1.07 26.75 -16.96
C THR A 145 2.07 25.60 -16.94
N ILE A 146 3.37 25.89 -16.98
CA ILE A 146 4.42 24.86 -16.89
C ILE A 146 4.39 24.17 -15.52
N ALA A 147 4.32 24.96 -14.44
CA ALA A 147 4.33 24.45 -13.08
C ALA A 147 3.15 23.48 -12.84
N TYR A 148 1.95 23.87 -13.25
CA TYR A 148 0.75 23.10 -12.98
C TYR A 148 0.57 21.93 -13.94
N LEU A 149 0.82 22.12 -15.24
CA LEU A 149 0.63 21.05 -16.23
C LEU A 149 1.77 20.04 -16.19
N TYR A 150 3.03 20.47 -16.22
CA TYR A 150 4.14 19.54 -16.43
C TYR A 150 4.88 19.19 -15.14
N LEU A 151 5.14 20.18 -14.27
CA LEU A 151 5.97 19.96 -13.08
C LEU A 151 5.23 19.15 -12.01
N ASN A 152 3.97 19.50 -11.73
CA ASN A 152 3.18 18.84 -10.69
C ASN A 152 3.08 17.32 -10.86
N PRO A 153 2.72 16.76 -12.03
CA PRO A 153 2.66 15.30 -12.17
C PRO A 153 4.00 14.61 -12.01
N VAL A 154 5.10 15.24 -12.44
CA VAL A 154 6.46 14.72 -12.25
C VAL A 154 6.81 14.69 -10.76
N PHE A 155 6.51 15.78 -10.03
CA PHE A 155 6.75 15.85 -8.59
C PHE A 155 5.86 14.90 -7.80
N SER A 156 4.57 14.78 -8.15
CA SER A 156 3.66 13.82 -7.55
C SER A 156 4.13 12.38 -7.76
N LEU A 157 4.60 12.03 -8.95
CA LEU A 157 5.08 10.68 -9.24
C LEU A 157 6.41 10.39 -8.52
N ASN A 158 7.40 11.29 -8.62
CA ASN A 158 8.70 11.11 -7.96
C ASN A 158 8.57 11.11 -6.44
N GLY A 159 7.82 12.05 -5.88
CA GLY A 159 7.53 12.11 -4.45
C GLY A 159 6.81 10.84 -4.00
N ALA A 160 5.83 10.35 -4.77
CA ALA A 160 5.12 9.12 -4.46
C ALA A 160 6.02 7.88 -4.54
N LEU A 161 7.05 7.86 -5.39
CA LEU A 161 8.04 6.78 -5.41
C LEU A 161 8.91 6.80 -4.15
N ILE A 162 9.37 7.96 -3.71
CA ILE A 162 10.14 8.09 -2.47
C ILE A 162 9.31 7.61 -1.27
N THR A 163 8.07 8.11 -1.14
CA THR A 163 7.17 7.71 -0.06
C THR A 163 6.66 6.29 -0.19
N LEU A 164 6.73 5.67 -1.38
CA LEU A 164 6.35 4.28 -1.57
C LEU A 164 7.25 3.33 -0.79
N ALA A 165 8.53 3.67 -0.57
CA ALA A 165 9.40 2.89 0.32
C ALA A 165 8.77 2.80 1.72
N VAL A 166 8.46 3.96 2.33
CA VAL A 166 7.80 4.04 3.63
C VAL A 166 6.46 3.27 3.63
N ALA A 167 5.66 3.42 2.57
CA ALA A 167 4.41 2.69 2.44
C ALA A 167 4.64 1.17 2.46
N LEU A 168 5.58 0.67 1.66
CA LEU A 168 5.91 -0.75 1.58
C LEU A 168 6.49 -1.26 2.91
N ALA A 169 7.36 -0.51 3.59
CA ALA A 169 7.88 -0.83 4.92
C ALA A 169 6.76 -1.24 5.90
N VAL A 170 5.63 -0.56 5.79
CA VAL A 170 4.47 -0.77 6.66
C VAL A 170 3.53 -1.85 6.10
N TYR A 171 3.23 -1.85 4.80
CA TYR A 171 2.25 -2.76 4.21
C TYR A 171 2.77 -4.18 3.98
N MET A 172 4.04 -4.37 3.59
CA MET A 172 4.61 -5.70 3.32
C MET A 172 4.50 -6.64 4.55
N PRO A 173 4.84 -6.20 5.78
CA PRO A 173 4.61 -6.97 6.99
C PRO A 173 3.15 -7.40 7.19
N THR A 174 2.20 -6.52 6.86
CA THR A 174 0.77 -6.84 7.00
C THR A 174 0.33 -7.94 6.04
N TRP A 175 0.87 -7.97 4.82
CA TRP A 175 0.58 -9.05 3.87
C TRP A 175 1.12 -10.37 4.39
N LEU A 176 2.36 -10.36 4.89
CA LEU A 176 2.99 -11.56 5.41
C LEU A 176 2.27 -12.10 6.65
N LEU A 177 1.85 -11.24 7.58
CA LEU A 177 1.04 -11.65 8.74
C LEU A 177 -0.34 -12.21 8.34
N ASN A 178 -0.95 -11.63 7.30
CA ASN A 178 -2.19 -12.16 6.74
C ASN A 178 -1.98 -13.54 6.13
N ASP A 179 -0.91 -13.73 5.35
CA ASP A 179 -0.65 -14.99 4.65
C ASP A 179 -0.14 -16.08 5.60
N ALA A 180 0.51 -15.70 6.70
CA ALA A 180 0.97 -16.63 7.73
C ALA A 180 -0.18 -17.28 8.54
N GLY A 181 -1.43 -16.86 8.32
CA GLY A 181 -2.57 -17.47 9.00
C GLY A 181 -2.76 -17.01 10.44
N ILE A 182 -2.10 -15.93 10.86
CA ILE A 182 -2.15 -15.47 12.25
C ILE A 182 -3.43 -14.65 12.44
N VAL A 183 -4.30 -15.13 13.32
CA VAL A 183 -5.59 -14.52 13.63
C VAL A 183 -5.71 -14.25 15.12
N SER A 184 -6.42 -13.17 15.45
CA SER A 184 -6.88 -12.85 16.78
C SER A 184 -8.39 -13.07 16.82
N HIS A 185 -8.87 -13.85 17.79
CA HIS A 185 -10.29 -14.11 18.02
C HIS A 185 -10.67 -13.73 19.45
N LEU A 186 -11.93 -13.36 19.66
CA LEU A 186 -12.41 -12.96 20.97
C LEU A 186 -12.33 -14.13 21.97
N LYS A 187 -11.93 -13.87 23.21
CA LYS A 187 -11.93 -14.88 24.28
C LYS A 187 -13.34 -15.37 24.60
N THR A 188 -13.46 -16.63 25.02
CA THR A 188 -14.74 -17.22 25.42
C THR A 188 -15.41 -16.47 26.57
N GLU A 189 -14.63 -16.02 27.56
CA GLU A 189 -15.10 -15.20 28.69
C GLU A 189 -15.82 -13.91 28.23
N GLU A 190 -15.42 -13.35 27.10
CA GLU A 190 -16.01 -12.13 26.55
C GLU A 190 -17.27 -12.43 25.74
N LEU A 191 -17.41 -13.64 25.18
CA LEU A 191 -18.64 -14.10 24.53
C LEU A 191 -19.77 -14.28 25.54
N GLU A 192 -19.45 -14.71 26.77
CA GLU A 192 -20.40 -14.79 27.89
C GLU A 192 -20.99 -13.40 28.23
N ASN A 193 -20.21 -12.33 28.00
CA ASN A 193 -20.65 -10.94 28.15
C ASN A 193 -21.46 -10.41 26.96
N ARG A 194 -22.01 -11.28 26.11
CA ARG A 194 -22.80 -10.95 24.92
C ARG A 194 -22.07 -10.08 23.89
N LEU A 195 -20.74 -10.10 23.88
CA LEU A 195 -19.97 -9.49 22.79
C LEU A 195 -20.07 -10.36 21.54
N CYS A 196 -20.20 -9.72 20.38
CA CYS A 196 -20.29 -10.44 19.12
C CYS A 196 -18.98 -11.19 18.84
N PRO A 197 -19.03 -12.44 18.35
CA PRO A 197 -17.84 -13.18 17.98
C PRO A 197 -17.11 -12.43 16.85
N ASP A 198 -15.86 -12.07 17.12
CA ASP A 198 -14.96 -11.43 16.15
C ASP A 198 -13.72 -12.30 15.96
N THR A 199 -13.35 -12.51 14.70
CA THR A 199 -12.11 -13.17 14.29
C THR A 199 -11.48 -12.36 13.17
N GLN A 200 -10.29 -11.85 13.43
CA GLN A 200 -9.60 -10.97 12.51
C GLN A 200 -8.14 -11.37 12.37
N SER A 201 -7.62 -11.43 11.14
CA SER A 201 -6.18 -11.58 10.95
C SER A 201 -5.44 -10.38 11.53
N VAL A 202 -4.31 -10.63 12.20
CA VAL A 202 -3.44 -9.59 12.75
C VAL A 202 -3.00 -8.61 11.65
N GLY A 203 -2.61 -9.14 10.48
CA GLY A 203 -2.25 -8.32 9.33
C GLY A 203 -3.42 -7.46 8.85
N LYS A 204 -4.64 -7.99 8.86
CA LYS A 204 -5.86 -7.28 8.42
C LYS A 204 -6.21 -6.15 9.38
N TRP A 205 -5.97 -6.31 10.68
CA TRP A 205 -6.18 -5.26 11.66
C TRP A 205 -5.31 -4.03 11.34
N TYR A 206 -4.00 -4.23 11.17
CA TYR A 206 -3.08 -3.16 10.76
C TYR A 206 -3.42 -2.59 9.39
N SER A 207 -3.64 -3.46 8.40
CA SER A 207 -3.95 -3.03 7.04
C SER A 207 -5.23 -2.20 6.98
N ASN A 208 -6.27 -2.54 7.73
CA ASN A 208 -7.49 -1.74 7.82
C ASN A 208 -7.24 -0.36 8.44
N PHE A 209 -6.44 -0.29 9.52
CA PHE A 209 -6.08 0.98 10.16
C PHE A 209 -5.35 1.91 9.19
N ILE A 210 -4.31 1.41 8.51
CA ILE A 210 -3.48 2.21 7.59
C ILE A 210 -4.23 2.53 6.29
N SER A 211 -4.98 1.56 5.75
CA SER A 211 -5.76 1.76 4.52
C SER A 211 -6.92 2.73 4.74
N GLY A 212 -7.49 2.77 5.96
CA GLY A 212 -8.51 3.76 6.32
C GLY A 212 -8.00 5.20 6.19
N PHE A 213 -6.75 5.44 6.64
CA PHE A 213 -6.09 6.73 6.41
C PHE A 213 -5.91 7.01 4.91
N ALA A 214 -5.35 6.06 4.15
CA ALA A 214 -5.10 6.25 2.72
C ALA A 214 -6.38 6.53 1.91
N LEU A 215 -7.47 5.83 2.24
CA LEU A 215 -8.76 5.95 1.55
C LEU A 215 -9.43 7.31 1.77
N LEU A 216 -9.18 7.96 2.91
CA LEU A 216 -9.68 9.30 3.20
C LEU A 216 -8.70 10.39 2.72
N ALA A 217 -7.41 10.19 2.94
CA ALA A 217 -6.37 11.16 2.61
C ALA A 217 -6.24 11.34 1.10
N TYR A 218 -6.30 10.25 0.33
CA TYR A 218 -6.07 10.30 -1.12
C TYR A 218 -7.09 11.17 -1.89
N PRO A 219 -8.42 11.00 -1.75
CA PRO A 219 -9.38 11.86 -2.42
C PRO A 219 -9.21 13.33 -2.03
N LEU A 220 -8.88 13.59 -0.76
CA LEU A 220 -8.66 14.96 -0.27
C LEU A 220 -7.41 15.58 -0.90
N THR A 221 -6.27 14.89 -0.89
CA THR A 221 -5.02 15.44 -1.45
C THR A 221 -5.12 15.62 -2.95
N VAL A 222 -5.75 14.67 -3.66
CA VAL A 222 -6.00 14.80 -5.10
C VAL A 222 -6.93 15.95 -5.41
N PHE A 223 -8.03 16.11 -4.66
CA PHE A 223 -8.91 17.25 -4.83
C PHE A 223 -8.15 18.56 -4.64
N LEU A 224 -7.36 18.68 -3.56
CA LEU A 224 -6.59 19.89 -3.29
C LEU A 224 -5.58 20.19 -4.39
N GLN A 225 -4.84 19.18 -4.84
CA GLN A 225 -3.73 19.33 -5.77
C GLN A 225 -4.18 19.55 -7.22
N TYR A 226 -5.15 18.75 -7.68
CA TYR A 226 -5.55 18.72 -9.09
C TYR A 226 -6.82 19.52 -9.38
N PHE A 227 -7.68 19.80 -8.39
CA PHE A 227 -8.93 20.55 -8.62
C PHE A 227 -8.93 21.91 -7.94
N TYR A 228 -8.79 21.95 -6.61
CA TYR A 228 -8.92 23.19 -5.83
C TYR A 228 -7.88 24.24 -6.23
N ARG A 229 -6.60 23.88 -6.28
CA ARG A 229 -5.52 24.79 -6.70
C ARG A 229 -5.78 25.37 -8.10
N TRP A 230 -6.37 24.59 -8.98
CA TRP A 230 -6.64 24.95 -10.37
C TRP A 230 -7.87 25.86 -10.51
N ILE A 231 -8.84 25.74 -9.62
CA ILE A 231 -10.01 26.62 -9.56
C ILE A 231 -9.62 27.99 -8.98
N VAL A 232 -8.80 28.00 -7.92
CA VAL A 232 -8.41 29.24 -7.23
C VAL A 232 -7.35 30.02 -7.98
N ALA A 233 -6.42 29.33 -8.65
CA ALA A 233 -5.33 29.94 -9.39
C ALA A 233 -5.18 29.25 -10.77
N PRO A 234 -6.13 29.47 -11.70
CA PRO A 234 -6.11 28.78 -12.99
C PRO A 234 -4.86 29.13 -13.80
N PRO A 235 -4.24 28.14 -14.48
CA PRO A 235 -3.16 28.42 -15.42
C PRO A 235 -3.70 29.25 -16.59
N THR A 236 -2.88 30.17 -17.08
CA THR A 236 -3.22 31.03 -18.22
C THR A 236 -3.33 30.21 -19.50
N GLY A 237 -4.35 30.48 -20.32
CA GLY A 237 -4.49 29.85 -21.63
C GLY A 237 -5.07 28.43 -21.63
N VAL A 238 -5.53 27.91 -20.48
CA VAL A 238 -6.23 26.63 -20.40
C VAL A 238 -7.70 26.84 -20.03
N SER A 239 -8.61 26.26 -20.82
CA SER A 239 -10.05 26.35 -20.55
C SER A 239 -10.48 25.44 -19.39
N LEU A 240 -11.50 25.85 -18.63
CA LEU A 240 -12.03 25.08 -17.49
C LEU A 240 -12.40 23.62 -17.85
N PRO A 241 -13.04 23.31 -19.00
CA PRO A 241 -13.30 21.92 -19.38
C PRO A 241 -12.02 21.09 -19.56
N ASN A 242 -10.98 21.68 -20.15
CA ASN A 242 -9.70 20.98 -20.33
C ASN A 242 -9.00 20.74 -18.99
N LEU A 243 -9.11 21.69 -18.05
CA LEU A 243 -8.62 21.52 -16.69
C LEU A 243 -9.28 20.31 -16.02
N VAL A 244 -10.61 20.22 -16.04
CA VAL A 244 -11.34 19.09 -15.42
C VAL A 244 -10.92 17.75 -16.03
N ILE A 245 -10.82 17.66 -17.36
CA ILE A 245 -10.39 16.43 -18.05
C ILE A 245 -8.97 16.04 -17.60
N TYR A 246 -8.06 17.00 -17.55
CA TYR A 246 -6.68 16.77 -17.14
C TYR A 246 -6.60 16.30 -15.68
N SER A 247 -7.27 16.99 -14.78
CA SER A 247 -7.31 16.67 -13.35
C SER A 247 -7.89 15.28 -13.12
N SER A 248 -8.99 14.93 -13.80
CA SER A 248 -9.58 13.59 -13.73
C SER A 248 -8.64 12.52 -14.26
N LEU A 249 -7.91 12.79 -15.36
CA LEU A 249 -6.95 11.85 -15.92
C LEU A 249 -5.84 11.53 -14.91
N TRP A 250 -5.21 12.53 -14.30
CA TRP A 250 -4.15 12.31 -13.31
C TRP A 250 -4.64 11.68 -12.01
N SER A 251 -5.85 12.04 -11.59
CA SER A 251 -6.51 11.41 -10.44
C SER A 251 -6.71 9.90 -10.65
N LEU A 252 -6.90 9.43 -11.87
CA LEU A 252 -7.06 7.99 -12.15
C LEU A 252 -5.73 7.33 -12.51
N MET A 253 -4.88 8.03 -13.24
CA MET A 253 -3.65 7.48 -13.80
C MET A 253 -2.56 7.29 -12.73
N LEU A 254 -2.41 8.23 -11.78
CA LEU A 254 -1.33 8.13 -10.77
C LEU A 254 -1.41 6.85 -9.93
N PRO A 255 -2.56 6.48 -9.31
CA PRO A 255 -2.64 5.23 -8.56
C PRO A 255 -2.27 4.01 -9.41
N LEU A 256 -2.71 3.97 -10.66
CA LEU A 256 -2.43 2.85 -11.57
C LEU A 256 -0.94 2.74 -11.90
N LEU A 257 -0.27 3.88 -12.09
CA LEU A 257 1.19 3.92 -12.28
C LEU A 257 1.91 3.46 -11.00
N LEU A 258 1.52 3.94 -9.83
CA LEU A 258 2.17 3.55 -8.57
C LEU A 258 1.92 2.08 -8.23
N MET A 259 0.75 1.53 -8.54
CA MET A 259 0.49 0.09 -8.42
C MET A 259 1.51 -0.74 -9.22
N ALA A 260 1.95 -0.25 -10.38
CA ALA A 260 2.93 -0.93 -11.21
C ALA A 260 4.28 -1.14 -10.51
N PHE A 261 4.67 -0.24 -9.61
CA PHE A 261 5.88 -0.36 -8.78
C PHE A 261 5.70 -1.28 -7.57
N VAL A 262 4.46 -1.43 -7.08
CA VAL A 262 4.13 -2.33 -5.97
C VAL A 262 4.03 -3.79 -6.41
N LEU A 263 3.53 -4.04 -7.63
CA LEU A 263 3.28 -5.40 -8.11
C LEU A 263 4.50 -6.34 -8.10
N PRO A 264 5.72 -5.93 -8.47
CA PRO A 264 6.91 -6.78 -8.35
C PRO A 264 7.14 -7.27 -6.92
N VAL A 265 6.90 -6.40 -5.94
CA VAL A 265 7.05 -6.70 -4.51
C VAL A 265 5.95 -7.66 -4.05
N VAL A 266 4.72 -7.50 -4.52
CA VAL A 266 3.62 -8.43 -4.24
C VAL A 266 3.90 -9.82 -4.84
N ILE A 267 4.44 -9.88 -6.05
CA ILE A 267 4.87 -11.14 -6.69
C ILE A 267 6.00 -11.77 -5.85
N LEU A 268 6.98 -10.97 -5.44
CA LEU A 268 8.11 -11.43 -4.62
C LEU A 268 7.64 -12.00 -3.27
N ASN A 269 6.69 -11.34 -2.61
CA ASN A 269 6.06 -11.81 -1.37
C ASN A 269 5.41 -13.19 -1.56
N GLU A 270 4.64 -13.36 -2.62
CA GLU A 270 4.00 -14.64 -2.93
C GLU A 270 5.04 -15.75 -3.19
N LEU A 271 6.15 -15.44 -3.86
CA LEU A 271 7.21 -16.41 -4.15
C LEU A 271 8.01 -16.83 -2.90
N LEU A 272 8.10 -15.96 -1.90
CA LEU A 272 8.88 -16.18 -0.68
C LEU A 272 8.03 -16.56 0.54
N LEU A 273 6.72 -16.73 0.34
CA LEU A 273 5.77 -17.01 1.41
C LEU A 273 6.14 -18.25 2.24
N ASP A 274 6.50 -19.34 1.57
CA ASP A 274 6.89 -20.61 2.21
C ASP A 274 8.11 -20.46 3.12
N ARG A 275 8.99 -19.50 2.82
CA ARG A 275 10.20 -19.23 3.60
C ARG A 275 9.94 -18.31 4.78
N PHE A 276 9.03 -17.35 4.62
CA PHE A 276 8.79 -16.30 5.62
C PHE A 276 7.66 -16.64 6.60
N THR A 277 6.77 -17.57 6.25
CA THR A 277 5.66 -18.01 7.11
C THR A 277 6.13 -18.80 8.35
N PRO A 278 6.99 -19.83 8.25
CA PRO A 278 7.41 -20.63 9.40
C PRO A 278 8.00 -19.83 10.57
N PRO A 279 8.92 -18.86 10.37
CA PRO A 279 9.48 -18.11 11.50
C PRO A 279 8.42 -17.27 12.23
N LEU A 280 7.46 -16.68 11.51
CA LEU A 280 6.39 -15.89 12.12
C LEU A 280 5.37 -16.75 12.87
N GLN A 281 5.02 -17.91 12.32
CA GLN A 281 4.18 -18.88 13.04
C GLN A 281 4.91 -19.40 14.30
N GLY A 282 6.23 -19.66 14.20
CA GLY A 282 7.06 -20.01 15.33
C GLY A 282 7.02 -18.95 16.44
N LEU A 283 7.17 -17.67 16.07
CA LEU A 283 7.05 -16.56 17.01
C LEU A 283 5.63 -16.46 17.60
N ALA A 284 4.59 -16.59 16.79
CA ALA A 284 3.21 -16.58 17.27
C ALA A 284 2.97 -17.68 18.32
N ARG A 285 3.46 -18.90 18.08
CA ARG A 285 3.40 -20.01 19.05
C ARG A 285 4.16 -19.68 20.33
N GLN A 286 5.34 -19.06 20.24
CA GLN A 286 6.08 -18.60 21.42
C GLN A 286 5.32 -17.53 22.22
N LEU A 287 4.49 -16.72 21.57
CA LEU A 287 3.60 -15.75 22.21
C LEU A 287 2.29 -16.36 22.75
N GLY A 288 2.16 -17.68 22.70
CA GLY A 288 1.03 -18.45 23.22
C GLY A 288 -0.13 -18.60 22.22
N ALA A 289 0.13 -18.51 20.92
CA ALA A 289 -0.90 -18.78 19.91
C ALA A 289 -1.20 -20.28 19.79
N GLY A 290 -2.48 -20.65 19.82
CA GLY A 290 -2.94 -22.03 19.59
C GLY A 290 -3.04 -22.39 18.10
N GLU A 291 -3.25 -23.66 17.77
CA GLU A 291 -3.46 -24.11 16.39
C GLU A 291 -4.95 -24.39 16.11
N ILE A 292 -5.46 -23.90 14.98
CA ILE A 292 -6.82 -24.17 14.51
C ILE A 292 -6.74 -24.76 13.10
N TYR A 293 -7.21 -25.99 12.94
CA TYR A 293 -7.26 -26.67 11.66
C TYR A 293 -8.61 -26.39 10.97
N VAL A 294 -8.57 -25.85 9.76
CA VAL A 294 -9.76 -25.46 8.95
C VAL A 294 -10.55 -26.68 8.44
N LYS A 295 -10.39 -27.86 9.04
CA LYS A 295 -11.02 -29.06 8.49
C LYS A 295 -12.54 -29.03 8.57
N ASN A 296 -13.14 -28.19 9.43
CA ASN A 296 -14.57 -27.90 9.43
C ASN A 296 -14.88 -26.53 10.08
N LEU A 297 -14.88 -25.45 9.30
CA LEU A 297 -15.49 -24.18 9.74
C LEU A 297 -17.03 -24.29 9.85
N GLY A 298 -17.62 -25.31 9.21
CA GLY A 298 -18.99 -25.76 9.48
C GLY A 298 -19.11 -26.36 10.87
N ASP A 299 -18.19 -27.25 11.27
CA ASP A 299 -18.27 -27.91 12.59
C ASP A 299 -17.98 -26.98 13.75
N VAL A 300 -17.17 -25.92 13.62
CA VAL A 300 -16.99 -24.94 14.72
C VAL A 300 -18.27 -24.11 14.94
N MET A 301 -19.09 -23.90 13.89
CA MET A 301 -20.43 -23.31 14.07
C MET A 301 -21.45 -24.34 14.55
N ILE A 302 -21.29 -25.62 14.19
CA ILE A 302 -22.18 -26.72 14.61
C ILE A 302 -21.89 -27.14 16.06
N ASP A 303 -20.65 -27.12 16.55
CA ASP A 303 -20.30 -27.42 17.94
C ASP A 303 -20.91 -26.39 18.88
N VAL A 304 -20.92 -25.11 18.47
CA VAL A 304 -21.60 -24.02 19.18
C VAL A 304 -23.12 -24.14 19.11
N SER A 305 -23.69 -24.62 18.00
CA SER A 305 -25.14 -24.86 17.93
C SER A 305 -25.57 -26.11 18.69
N GLN A 306 -24.76 -27.17 18.70
CA GLN A 306 -25.04 -28.42 19.43
C GLN A 306 -24.92 -28.23 20.94
N THR A 307 -23.97 -27.42 21.42
CA THR A 307 -23.93 -27.03 22.84
C THR A 307 -25.07 -26.11 23.28
N LEU A 308 -25.71 -25.40 22.35
CA LEU A 308 -26.92 -24.62 22.62
C LEU A 308 -28.19 -25.47 22.59
N ASP A 309 -28.25 -26.51 21.75
CA ASP A 309 -29.38 -27.45 21.68
C ASP A 309 -29.42 -28.45 22.86
N ASP A 310 -28.26 -28.77 23.47
CA ASP A 310 -28.17 -29.61 24.68
C ASP A 310 -28.49 -28.85 25.98
N TYR A 311 -28.80 -27.55 25.93
CA TYR A 311 -29.26 -26.79 27.09
C TYR A 311 -30.76 -26.98 27.31
N THR A 312 -31.15 -28.05 28.02
CA THR A 312 -32.47 -28.12 28.66
C THR A 312 -32.49 -27.20 29.88
N PRO A 313 -33.33 -26.14 29.91
CA PRO A 313 -33.47 -25.33 31.11
C PRO A 313 -34.02 -26.20 32.27
N PRO A 314 -33.59 -25.96 33.52
CA PRO A 314 -34.14 -26.68 34.67
C PRO A 314 -35.64 -26.43 34.76
N GLU A 315 -36.43 -27.49 34.90
CA GLU A 315 -37.88 -27.42 35.11
C GLU A 315 -38.15 -26.67 36.42
N GLU A 316 -38.94 -25.58 36.34
CA GLU A 316 -39.49 -24.85 37.49
C GLU A 316 -40.64 -25.62 38.16
#